data_AF-A0A8H4VKL9-F1
#
_entry.id   AF-A0A8H4VKL9-F1
#
_cell.length_a   1.000
_cell.length_b   1.000
_cell.length_c   1.000
_cell.angle_alpha   90.00
_cell.angle_beta   90.00
_cell.angle_gamma   90.00
#
_symmetry.space_group_name_H-M   'P 1'
#
loop_
_entity.id
_entity.type
_entity.pdbx_description
1 polymer ?
#
loop_
_entity_poly.entity_id
_entity_poly.type
_entity_poly.pdbx_seq_one_letter_code
_entity_poly.pdbx_strand_id
1 'polypeptide(L)'
;MTPIASGTYVNATHYSYTFLCKACILADGTTFKASDATDTLGFAFSTAAPATPANHASALVHHASDGHFTANIAGAKSAKYDAWAALAVPGQAVTFRA
;
A
#
# COMPACT_ATOMS: atom_id res chain seq x y z
N MET A 1 -7.73 1.23 3.69
CA MET A 1 -6.47 0.64 4.20
C MET A 1 -6.27 1.05 5.64
N THR A 2 -5.70 0.17 6.47
CA THR A 2 -5.47 0.44 7.90
C THR A 2 -3.96 0.48 8.17
N PRO A 3 -3.38 1.59 8.63
CA PRO A 3 -1.95 1.69 8.88
C PRO A 3 -1.45 0.71 9.95
N ILE A 4 -0.20 0.27 9.81
CA ILE A 4 0.60 -0.41 10.83
C ILE A 4 1.67 0.60 11.29
N ALA A 5 1.51 1.13 12.50
CA ALA A 5 2.34 2.25 12.97
C ALA A 5 3.84 1.91 13.03
N SER A 6 4.21 0.69 13.41
CA SER A 6 5.63 0.28 13.50
C SER A 6 6.36 0.28 12.17
N GLY A 7 5.64 0.26 11.03
CA GLY A 7 6.22 0.31 9.69
C GLY A 7 5.85 1.57 8.91
N THR A 8 5.26 2.58 9.56
CA THR A 8 4.79 3.80 8.91
C THR A 8 5.44 5.02 9.53
N TYR A 9 6.19 5.77 8.73
CA TYR A 9 6.95 6.93 9.19
C TYR A 9 7.34 7.85 8.03
N VAL A 10 7.75 9.07 8.34
CA VAL A 10 8.47 9.97 7.44
C VAL A 10 9.76 10.39 8.13
N ASN A 11 10.82 10.65 7.37
CA ASN A 11 12.04 11.28 7.85
C ASN A 11 12.60 12.21 6.78
N ALA A 12 13.76 12.81 7.04
CA ALA A 12 14.39 13.79 6.16
C ALA A 12 14.74 13.26 4.74
N THR A 13 14.74 11.95 4.52
CA THR A 13 15.16 11.34 3.25
C THR A 13 14.08 10.51 2.57
N HIS A 14 13.18 9.89 3.35
CA HIS A 14 12.19 8.96 2.82
C HIS A 14 10.94 8.91 3.71
N TYR A 15 9.87 8.33 3.16
CA TYR A 15 8.73 7.87 3.92
C TYR A 15 8.52 6.37 3.71
N SER A 16 7.86 5.72 4.67
CA SER A 16 7.36 4.36 4.53
C SER A 16 5.91 4.32 4.95
N TYR A 17 5.11 3.54 4.25
CA TYR A 17 3.72 3.28 4.60
C TYR A 17 3.43 1.79 4.58
N THR A 18 3.37 1.20 5.76
CA THR A 18 2.99 -0.21 5.94
C THR A 18 1.54 -0.27 6.39
N PHE A 19 0.71 -1.05 5.70
CA PHE A 19 -0.73 -1.09 5.97
C PHE A 19 -1.33 -2.46 5.69
N LEU A 20 -2.48 -2.71 6.32
CA LEU A 20 -3.36 -3.81 5.99
C LEU A 20 -4.42 -3.35 4.97
N CYS A 21 -4.47 -4.04 3.83
CA CYS A 21 -5.49 -3.87 2.81
C CYS A 21 -6.56 -4.96 2.95
N LYS A 22 -7.65 -4.66 3.68
CA LYS A 22 -8.79 -5.58 3.80
C LYS A 22 -9.67 -5.46 2.56
N ALA A 23 -10.13 -6.61 2.05
CA ALA A 23 -11.00 -6.71 0.87
C ALA A 23 -10.44 -6.06 -0.41
N CYS A 24 -9.11 -6.15 -0.61
CA CYS A 24 -8.44 -5.58 -1.78
C CYS A 24 -8.12 -6.61 -2.88
N ILE A 25 -8.33 -7.90 -2.61
CA ILE A 25 -8.28 -8.97 -3.61
C ILE A 25 -9.74 -9.25 -3.97
N LEU A 26 -10.13 -8.88 -5.18
CA LEU A 26 -11.50 -8.90 -5.66
C LEU A 26 -11.79 -10.15 -6.50
N ALA A 27 -13.03 -10.63 -6.47
CA ALA A 27 -13.48 -11.80 -7.22
C ALA A 27 -13.99 -11.45 -8.63
N ASP A 28 -14.07 -10.17 -8.97
CA ASP A 28 -14.59 -9.66 -10.25
C ASP A 28 -13.57 -9.71 -11.40
N GLY A 29 -12.36 -10.20 -11.13
CA GLY A 29 -11.29 -10.33 -12.11
C GLY A 29 -10.48 -9.04 -12.35
N THR A 30 -10.73 -7.97 -11.58
CA THR A 30 -9.95 -6.72 -11.66
C THR A 30 -8.64 -6.78 -10.88
N THR A 31 -8.42 -7.82 -10.09
CA THR A 31 -7.17 -8.09 -9.35
C THR A 31 -6.72 -9.54 -9.56
N PHE A 32 -5.50 -9.89 -9.12
CA PHE A 32 -5.14 -11.30 -8.96
C PHE A 32 -6.11 -12.05 -8.04
N LYS A 33 -6.09 -13.38 -8.15
CA LYS A 33 -6.77 -14.28 -7.22
C LYS A 33 -5.79 -14.67 -6.11
N ALA A 34 -6.31 -14.88 -4.89
CA ALA A 34 -5.49 -15.33 -3.76
C ALA A 34 -4.79 -16.68 -3.99
N SER A 35 -5.30 -17.49 -4.93
CA SER A 35 -4.72 -18.77 -5.34
C SER A 35 -3.57 -18.65 -6.35
N ASP A 36 -3.35 -17.49 -6.96
CA ASP A 36 -2.37 -17.34 -8.02
C ASP A 36 -0.94 -17.50 -7.47
N ALA A 37 -0.07 -18.10 -8.28
CA ALA A 37 1.34 -18.27 -7.93
C ALA A 37 2.17 -17.01 -8.23
N THR A 38 1.79 -16.28 -9.29
CA THR A 38 2.42 -15.05 -9.75
C THR A 38 1.36 -14.12 -10.30
N ASP A 39 1.61 -12.82 -10.25
CA ASP A 39 0.81 -11.82 -11.00
C ASP A 39 1.68 -10.62 -11.40
N THR A 40 1.21 -9.80 -12.33
CA THR A 40 1.85 -8.53 -12.69
C THR A 40 1.29 -7.41 -11.82
N LEU A 41 2.15 -6.77 -11.02
CA LEU A 41 1.79 -5.56 -10.27
C LEU A 41 2.37 -4.32 -10.95
N GLY A 42 1.61 -3.23 -10.90
CA GLY A 42 2.03 -1.92 -11.38
C GLY A 42 2.44 -0.98 -10.25
N PHE A 43 3.30 -0.02 -10.55
CA PHE A 43 3.56 1.14 -9.70
C PHE A 43 3.46 2.43 -10.51
N ALA A 44 3.12 3.53 -9.83
CA ALA A 44 3.07 4.86 -10.42
C ALA A 44 3.65 5.88 -9.43
N PHE A 45 4.38 6.87 -9.95
CA PHE A 45 5.11 7.85 -9.18
C PHE A 45 4.98 9.25 -9.79
N SER A 46 4.84 10.25 -8.92
CA SER A 46 4.84 11.66 -9.29
C SER A 46 5.54 12.47 -8.19
N THR A 47 6.31 13.48 -8.59
CA THR A 47 6.86 14.48 -7.67
C THR A 47 5.90 15.65 -7.43
N ALA A 48 4.82 15.75 -8.21
CA ALA A 48 3.79 16.75 -8.01
C ALA A 48 2.87 16.34 -6.84
N ALA A 49 2.66 17.24 -5.90
CA ALA A 49 1.78 17.01 -4.76
C ALA A 49 0.30 16.90 -5.18
N PRO A 50 -0.54 16.15 -4.43
CA PRO A 50 -1.98 16.21 -4.58
C PRO A 50 -2.51 17.64 -4.43
N ALA A 51 -3.59 18.00 -5.14
CA ALA A 51 -4.19 19.34 -5.06
C ALA A 51 -4.63 19.73 -3.64
N THR A 52 -5.00 18.75 -2.81
CA THR A 52 -5.34 18.94 -1.40
C THR A 52 -4.79 17.77 -0.57
N PRO A 53 -3.53 17.83 -0.10
CA PRO A 53 -2.83 16.68 0.48
C PRO A 53 -3.51 16.01 1.69
N ALA A 54 -4.30 16.74 2.46
CA ALA A 54 -5.05 16.20 3.61
C ALA A 54 -6.36 15.48 3.20
N ASN A 55 -6.81 15.62 1.95
CA ASN A 55 -8.05 15.02 1.46
C ASN A 55 -7.75 13.71 0.71
N HIS A 56 -8.30 12.59 1.19
CA HIS A 56 -8.11 11.28 0.56
C HIS A 56 -8.76 11.17 -0.83
N ALA A 57 -9.68 12.07 -1.17
CA ALA A 57 -10.29 12.19 -2.50
C ALA A 57 -9.68 13.34 -3.32
N SER A 58 -8.48 13.82 -2.97
CA SER A 58 -7.79 14.89 -3.70
C SER A 58 -7.61 14.53 -5.17
N ALA A 59 -7.80 15.51 -6.04
CA ALA A 59 -7.36 15.40 -7.43
C ALA A 59 -5.83 15.15 -7.47
N LEU A 60 -5.44 14.29 -8.39
CA LEU A 60 -4.05 13.95 -8.71
C LEU A 60 -3.76 14.37 -10.15
N VAL A 61 -2.49 14.68 -10.43
CA VAL A 61 -2.01 14.80 -11.80
C VAL A 61 -1.64 13.42 -12.34
N HIS A 62 -1.49 13.31 -13.66
CA HIS A 62 -0.94 12.11 -14.27
C HIS A 62 0.46 11.80 -13.70
N HIS A 63 0.77 10.51 -13.52
CA HIS A 63 2.08 10.10 -13.02
C HIS A 63 3.20 10.51 -13.98
N ALA A 64 4.37 10.83 -13.42
CA ALA A 64 5.57 11.18 -14.17
C ALA A 64 6.42 9.94 -14.53
N SER A 65 6.27 8.86 -13.76
CA SER A 65 6.91 7.57 -14.01
C SER A 65 5.98 6.46 -13.55
N ASP A 66 5.98 5.35 -14.28
CA ASP A 66 5.25 4.13 -13.96
C ASP A 66 6.02 2.92 -14.47
N GLY A 67 5.57 1.75 -14.05
CA GLY A 67 6.15 0.49 -14.49
C GLY A 67 5.42 -0.70 -13.92
N HIS A 68 5.83 -1.88 -14.38
CA HIS A 68 5.24 -3.16 -14.00
C HIS A 68 6.32 -4.15 -13.64
N PHE A 69 6.00 -5.08 -12.75
CA PHE A 69 6.87 -6.19 -12.39
C PHE A 69 6.05 -7.43 -12.10
N THR A 70 6.64 -8.60 -12.34
CA THR A 70 6.03 -9.87 -11.95
C THR A 70 6.31 -10.14 -10.47
N ALA A 71 5.25 -10.22 -9.67
CA ALA A 71 5.30 -10.56 -8.27
C ALA A 71 5.19 -12.07 -8.08
N ASN A 72 6.06 -12.64 -7.24
CA ASN A 72 5.94 -14.02 -6.76
C ASN A 72 4.95 -14.07 -5.58
N ILE A 73 3.66 -14.27 -5.89
CA ILE A 73 2.56 -14.27 -4.92
C ILE A 73 2.64 -15.50 -4.01
N ALA A 74 3.04 -16.66 -4.53
CA ALA A 74 3.24 -17.87 -3.72
C ALA A 74 4.30 -17.65 -2.64
N GLY A 75 5.44 -17.05 -3.01
CA GLY A 75 6.54 -16.74 -2.09
C GLY A 75 6.24 -15.60 -1.11
N ALA A 76 5.25 -14.75 -1.41
CA ALA A 76 4.83 -13.66 -0.53
C ALA A 76 3.92 -14.11 0.63
N LYS A 77 3.41 -15.34 0.60
CA LYS A 77 2.57 -15.91 1.66
C LYS A 77 3.41 -16.21 2.90
N SER A 78 2.86 -15.92 4.08
CA SER A 78 3.57 -16.12 5.35
C SER A 78 2.61 -16.61 6.42
N ALA A 79 3.03 -17.62 7.19
CA ALA A 79 2.31 -18.09 8.38
C ALA A 79 2.22 -17.01 9.48
N LYS A 80 3.01 -15.93 9.38
CA LYS A 80 2.97 -14.79 10.30
C LYS A 80 1.95 -13.73 9.89
N TYR A 81 1.21 -13.93 8.80
CA TYR A 81 0.27 -12.93 8.28
C TYR A 81 -0.70 -12.44 9.35
N ASP A 82 -1.35 -13.34 10.10
CA ASP A 82 -2.32 -12.96 11.12
C ASP A 82 -1.68 -12.11 12.25
N ALA A 83 -0.47 -12.47 12.66
CA ALA A 83 0.27 -11.70 13.66
C ALA A 83 0.62 -10.30 13.17
N TRP A 84 1.02 -10.14 11.90
CA TRP A 84 1.32 -8.84 11.30
C TRP A 84 0.05 -8.02 11.04
N ALA A 85 -1.01 -8.66 10.56
CA ALA A 85 -2.30 -8.04 10.31
C ALA A 85 -2.94 -7.48 11.59
N ALA A 86 -2.73 -8.16 12.74
CA ALA A 86 -3.19 -7.69 14.05
C ALA A 86 -2.53 -6.37 14.50
N LEU A 87 -1.39 -5.99 13.94
CA LEU A 87 -0.73 -4.71 14.22
C LEU A 87 -1.44 -3.52 13.56
N ALA A 88 -2.39 -3.76 12.65
CA ALA A 88 -3.14 -2.72 11.96
C ALA A 88 -4.32 -2.24 12.82
N VAL A 89 -4.18 -1.08 13.45
CA VAL A 89 -5.17 -0.53 14.39
C VAL A 89 -5.92 0.65 13.75
N PRO A 90 -7.25 0.57 13.56
CA PRO A 90 -8.06 1.69 13.07
C PRO A 90 -7.94 2.91 13.97
N GLY A 91 -7.75 4.09 13.39
CA GLY A 91 -7.68 5.35 14.15
C GLY A 91 -6.40 5.54 14.97
N GLN A 92 -5.42 4.64 14.87
CA GLN A 92 -4.11 4.88 15.45
C GLN A 92 -3.46 6.07 14.74
N ALA A 93 -3.19 7.13 15.50
CA ALA A 93 -2.52 8.31 14.99
C ALA A 93 -1.12 7.93 14.51
N VAL A 94 -0.95 7.79 13.20
CA VAL A 94 0.37 7.76 12.59
C VAL A 94 0.90 9.18 12.66
N THR A 95 1.75 9.43 13.65
CA THR A 95 2.38 10.75 13.76
C THR A 95 3.54 10.77 12.77
N PHE A 96 3.32 11.30 11.58
CA PHE A 96 4.39 11.65 10.66
C PHE A 96 5.14 12.85 11.26
N ARG A 97 6.10 12.58 12.15
CA ARG A 97 6.98 13.63 12.67
C ARG A 97 7.98 13.96 11.57
N ALA A 98 7.97 15.21 11.13
CA ALA A 98 8.96 15.79 10.24
C ALA A 98 10.34 15.86 10.91
#